data_AF-A0A9E4ZGN7-F1
#
_entry.id   AF-A0A9E4ZGN7-F1
#
_cell.length_a   1.000
_cell.length_b   1.000
_cell.length_c   1.000
_cell.angle_alpha   90.00
_cell.angle_beta   90.00
_cell.angle_gamma   90.00
#
_symmetry.space_group_name_H-M   'P 1'
#
loop_
_entity.id
_entity.type
_entity.pdbx_description
1 polymer ?
#
loop_
_entity_poly.entity_id
_entity_poly.type
_entity_poly.pdbx_seq_one_letter_code
_entity_poly.pdbx_strand_id
1 'polypeptide(L)'
;MLRRSQNKKIPHITPVVRRGKKIKKMLIGRKARNAQYTMENSEKKKIHLNIVVDVKYLKGKRGKNGCENLGFVVYGVKWSPRKDYKANSAK
;
A
#
# COMPACT_ATOMS: atom_id res chain seq x y z
N MET A 1 -17.19 -0.46 -2.07
CA MET A 1 -17.04 0.92 -1.54
C MET A 1 -16.14 1.77 -2.43
N LEU A 2 -14.86 1.42 -2.64
CA LEU A 2 -13.89 2.19 -3.45
C LEU A 2 -14.38 2.61 -4.84
N ARG A 3 -15.09 1.72 -5.56
CA ARG A 3 -15.67 2.01 -6.87
C ARG A 3 -16.61 3.22 -6.86
N ARG A 4 -17.50 3.32 -5.86
CA ARG A 4 -18.49 4.40 -5.78
C ARG A 4 -17.80 5.74 -5.50
N SER A 5 -16.78 5.74 -4.64
CA SER A 5 -15.98 6.93 -4.34
C SER A 5 -15.19 7.43 -5.54
N GLN A 6 -14.59 6.53 -6.32
CA GLN A 6 -13.88 6.90 -7.56
C GLN A 6 -14.82 7.44 -8.64
N ASN A 7 -15.99 6.81 -8.85
CA ASN A 7 -16.98 7.31 -9.80
C ASN A 7 -17.45 8.73 -9.45
N LYS A 8 -17.58 9.04 -8.15
CA LYS A 8 -17.93 10.38 -7.66
C LYS A 8 -16.73 11.33 -7.54
N LYS A 9 -15.53 10.91 -7.96
CA LYS A 9 -14.27 11.66 -7.87
C LYS A 9 -13.93 12.14 -6.45
N ILE A 10 -14.36 11.41 -5.42
CA ILE A 10 -14.13 11.78 -4.02
C ILE A 10 -12.72 11.34 -3.61
N PRO A 11 -11.85 12.26 -3.17
CA PRO A 11 -10.53 11.90 -2.66
C PRO A 11 -10.65 10.98 -1.44
N HIS A 12 -9.85 9.91 -1.41
CA HIS A 12 -9.86 8.98 -0.28
C HIS A 12 -8.55 8.21 -0.13
N ILE A 13 -8.33 7.78 1.09
CA ILE A 13 -7.27 6.88 1.52
C ILE A 13 -7.92 5.67 2.17
N THR A 14 -7.58 4.46 1.75
CA THR A 14 -8.18 3.24 2.31
C THR A 14 -7.16 2.13 2.46
N PRO A 15 -7.09 1.44 3.62
CA PRO A 15 -6.16 0.34 3.81
C PRO A 15 -6.47 -0.82 2.86
N VAL A 16 -5.43 -1.45 2.33
CA VAL A 16 -5.52 -2.64 1.48
C VAL A 16 -5.57 -3.88 2.36
N VAL A 17 -6.63 -4.66 2.19
CA VAL A 17 -6.76 -5.97 2.85
C VAL A 17 -5.87 -6.99 2.12
N ARG A 18 -5.09 -7.78 2.87
CA ARG A 18 -4.16 -8.80 2.33
C ARG A 18 -4.90 -10.06 1.85
N ARG A 19 -5.81 -9.91 0.88
CA ARG A 19 -6.62 -11.00 0.32
C ARG A 19 -6.18 -11.37 -1.09
N GLY A 20 -6.01 -12.67 -1.36
CA GLY A 20 -5.62 -13.20 -2.67
C GLY A 20 -4.12 -13.18 -2.96
N LYS A 21 -3.68 -14.08 -3.85
CA LYS A 21 -2.25 -14.28 -4.17
C LYS A 21 -1.60 -13.04 -4.81
N LYS A 22 -2.29 -12.34 -5.72
CA LYS A 22 -1.77 -11.13 -6.40
C LYS A 22 -1.46 -10.00 -5.41
N ILE A 23 -2.41 -9.63 -4.55
CA ILE A 23 -2.20 -8.56 -3.56
C ILE A 23 -1.11 -8.94 -2.56
N LYS A 24 -1.10 -10.20 -2.07
CA LYS A 24 -0.05 -10.67 -1.17
C LYS A 24 1.35 -10.52 -1.80
N LYS A 25 1.53 -10.95 -3.05
CA LYS A 25 2.79 -10.78 -3.79
C LYS A 25 3.16 -9.31 -3.99
N MET A 26 2.19 -8.49 -4.40
CA MET A 26 2.40 -7.06 -4.64
C MET A 26 2.79 -6.30 -3.37
N LEU A 27 2.28 -6.70 -2.21
CA LEU A 27 2.63 -6.06 -0.94
C LEU A 27 3.98 -6.52 -0.40
N ILE A 28 4.59 -7.61 -0.89
CA ILE A 28 5.89 -8.07 -0.40
C ILE A 28 7.03 -7.18 -0.95
N GLY A 29 7.96 -6.79 -0.08
CA GLY A 29 9.11 -5.98 -0.47
C GLY A 29 9.77 -5.35 0.74
N ARG A 30 10.91 -4.68 0.52
CA ARG A 30 11.64 -3.99 1.59
C ARG A 30 11.56 -2.47 1.50
N LYS A 31 11.11 -1.91 0.38
CA LYS A 31 11.08 -0.46 0.17
C LYS A 31 9.67 0.05 0.00
N ALA A 32 9.42 1.24 0.52
CA ALA A 32 8.21 1.98 0.25
C ALA A 32 8.12 2.32 -1.25
N ARG A 33 6.95 2.15 -1.87
CA ARG A 33 6.79 2.31 -3.32
C ARG A 33 5.35 2.57 -3.72
N ASN A 34 5.18 3.11 -4.92
CA ASN A 34 3.90 3.15 -5.62
C ASN A 34 3.73 1.89 -6.46
N ALA A 35 2.52 1.33 -6.47
CA ALA A 35 2.15 0.18 -7.28
C ALA A 35 0.79 0.44 -7.91
N GLN A 36 0.61 -0.02 -9.15
CA GLN A 36 -0.71 -0.03 -9.78
C GLN A 36 -1.33 -1.42 -9.64
N TYR A 37 -2.62 -1.45 -9.32
CA TYR A 37 -3.38 -2.68 -9.20
C TYR A 37 -4.68 -2.57 -9.97
N THR A 38 -4.90 -3.53 -10.87
CA THR A 38 -6.17 -3.64 -11.58
C THR A 38 -7.05 -4.65 -10.86
N MET A 39 -8.17 -4.18 -10.34
CA MET A 39 -9.21 -5.02 -9.77
C MET A 39 -10.23 -5.36 -10.85
N GLU A 40 -10.49 -6.65 -11.03
CA GLU A 40 -11.52 -7.16 -11.93
C GLU A 40 -12.74 -7.56 -11.09
N ASN A 41 -13.91 -7.06 -11.45
CA ASN A 41 -15.17 -7.47 -10.83
C ASN A 41 -15.89 -8.53 -11.68
N SER A 42 -16.89 -9.20 -11.10
CA SER A 42 -17.79 -10.14 -11.79
C SER A 42 -18.41 -9.58 -13.08
N GLU A 43 -18.68 -8.27 -13.11
CA GLU A 43 -19.14 -7.55 -14.32
C GLU A 43 -18.03 -7.29 -15.37
N LYS A 44 -16.84 -7.90 -15.25
CA LYS A 44 -15.65 -7.69 -16.11
C LYS A 44 -15.14 -6.25 -16.21
N LYS A 45 -15.64 -5.34 -15.37
CA LYS A 45 -15.15 -3.95 -15.28
C LYS A 45 -13.80 -3.95 -14.57
N LYS A 46 -12.80 -3.37 -15.24
CA LYS A 46 -11.45 -3.17 -14.73
C LYS A 46 -11.40 -1.83 -13.99
N ILE A 47 -11.01 -1.86 -12.72
CA ILE A 47 -10.80 -0.67 -11.92
C ILE A 47 -9.31 -0.54 -11.63
N HIS A 48 -8.72 0.57 -12.05
CA HIS A 48 -7.32 0.87 -11.80
C HIS A 48 -7.18 1.58 -10.45
N LEU A 49 -6.40 0.97 -9.55
CA LEU A 49 -6.12 1.48 -8.22
C LEU A 49 -4.64 1.84 -8.12
N ASN A 50 -4.36 3.05 -7.66
CA ASN A 50 -3.02 3.44 -7.22
C ASN A 50 -2.86 3.06 -5.76
N ILE A 51 -1.87 2.22 -5.48
CA ILE A 51 -1.55 1.72 -4.15
C ILE A 51 -0.19 2.25 -3.73
N VAL A 52 -0.17 2.91 -2.59
CA VAL A 52 1.05 3.29 -1.88
C VAL A 52 1.37 2.18 -0.89
N VAL A 53 2.57 1.61 -0.98
CA VAL A 53 3.09 0.64 -0.02
C VAL A 53 4.06 1.36 0.90
N ASP A 54 3.75 1.38 2.20
CA ASP A 54 4.65 1.81 3.26
C ASP A 54 5.28 0.57 3.92
N VAL A 55 6.57 0.62 4.23
CA VAL A 55 7.30 -0.48 4.87
C VAL A 55 7.73 -0.05 6.25
N LYS A 56 7.13 -0.67 7.26
CA LYS A 56 7.48 -0.44 8.66
C LYS A 56 8.50 -1.49 9.10
N TYR A 57 9.69 -1.03 9.42
CA TYR A 57 10.73 -1.89 9.99
C TYR A 57 10.51 -2.05 11.48
N LEU A 58 10.36 -3.30 11.91
CA LEU A 58 10.28 -3.64 13.32
C LEU A 58 11.72 -3.72 13.85
N LYS A 59 12.16 -2.66 14.55
CA LYS A 59 13.37 -2.70 15.39
C LYS A 59 13.02 -3.50 16.65
N GLY A 60 13.20 -4.81 16.61
CA GLY A 60 12.82 -5.69 17.70
C GLY A 60 13.66 -5.51 18.96
N LYS A 61 13.02 -5.63 20.14
CA LYS A 61 13.65 -6.19 21.33
C LYS A 61 13.30 -7.69 21.41
N ARG A 62 14.22 -8.52 21.92
CA ARG A 62 14.07 -9.99 22.05
C ARG A 62 13.96 -10.76 20.71
N GLY A 63 14.77 -10.40 19.71
CA GLY A 63 14.95 -11.19 18.48
C GLY A 63 13.85 -11.08 17.42
N LYS A 64 12.81 -10.28 17.65
CA LYS A 64 11.74 -10.04 16.65
C LYS A 64 12.17 -9.02 15.60
N ASN A 65 12.94 -9.46 14.62
CA ASN A 65 13.39 -8.65 13.49
C ASN A 65 12.47 -8.88 12.28
N GLY A 66 12.09 -7.81 11.55
CA GLY A 66 11.27 -7.97 10.35
C GLY A 66 10.77 -6.68 9.71
N CYS A 67 10.04 -6.83 8.60
CA CYS A 67 9.35 -5.75 7.92
C CYS A 67 7.84 -6.04 7.84
N GLU A 68 7.04 -5.05 8.16
CA GLU A 68 5.59 -5.05 7.99
C GLU A 68 5.23 -4.14 6.82
N ASN A 69 4.54 -4.70 5.83
CA ASN A 69 4.21 -3.98 4.61
C ASN A 69 2.73 -3.59 4.64
N LEU A 70 2.49 -2.29 4.71
CA LEU A 70 1.16 -1.69 4.76
C LEU A 70 0.83 -1.13 3.38
N GLY A 71 -0.32 -1.51 2.82
CA GLY A 71 -0.80 -0.98 1.55
C GLY A 71 -1.96 -0.03 1.76
N PHE A 72 -1.97 1.08 1.04
CA PHE A 72 -3.07 2.05 1.02
C PHE A 72 -3.47 2.36 -0.41
N VAL A 73 -4.75 2.28 -0.71
CA VAL A 73 -5.31 2.84 -1.95
C VAL A 73 -5.40 4.35 -1.78
N VAL A 74 -4.82 5.08 -2.74
CA VAL A 74 -4.82 6.54 -2.74
C VAL A 74 -5.48 7.02 -4.02
N TYR A 75 -6.49 7.88 -3.88
CA TYR A 75 -7.19 8.49 -5.00
C TYR A 75 -7.45 9.97 -4.71
N GLY A 76 -7.14 10.84 -5.68
CA GLY A 76 -7.38 12.30 -5.58
C GLY A 76 -6.50 13.04 -4.56
N VAL A 77 -5.56 12.36 -3.90
CA VAL A 77 -4.64 12.94 -2.92
C VAL A 77 -3.21 12.78 -3.39
N LYS A 78 -2.40 13.85 -3.32
CA LYS A 78 -0.95 13.78 -3.52
C LYS A 78 -0.32 13.16 -2.29
N TRP A 79 -0.13 11.84 -2.30
CA TRP A 79 0.57 11.13 -1.24
C TRP A 79 1.71 10.31 -1.84
N SER A 80 2.93 10.60 -1.40
CA SER A 80 4.11 9.80 -1.71
C SER A 80 4.42 8.82 -0.58
N PRO A 81 4.95 7.62 -0.90
CA PRO A 81 5.54 6.75 0.12
C PRO A 81 6.60 7.52 0.89
N ARG A 82 6.74 7.26 2.20
CA ARG A 82 7.81 7.87 2.98
C ARG A 82 9.14 7.56 2.30
N LYS A 83 9.93 8.59 2.03
CA LYS A 83 11.33 8.38 1.66
C LYS A 83 11.98 7.67 2.84
N ASP A 84 12.69 6.57 2.57
CA ASP A 84 13.52 5.90 3.57
C ASP A 84 14.45 6.96 4.15
N TYR A 85 14.19 7.43 5.38
CA TYR A 85 15.19 8.19 6.13
C TYR A 85 16.34 7.22 6.37
N LYS A 86 17.41 7.35 5.58
CA LYS A 86 18.68 6.68 5.91
C LYS A 86 19.05 7.11 7.34
N ALA A 87 19.18 6.10 8.19
CA ALA A 87 20.09 6.03 9.33
C ALA A 87 20.16 7.26 10.24
N ASN A 88 19.21 7.39 11.17
CA ASN A 88 19.51 7.95 12.49
C ASN A 88 19.25 6.86 13.53
N SER A 89 20.20 5.94 13.65
CA SER A 89 20.59 5.44 14.96
C SER A 89 22.00 5.97 15.14
N ALA A 90 22.07 7.08 15.87
CA ALA A 90 23.28 7.72 16.29
C ALA A 90 24.11 6.77 17.18
N LYS A 91 25.44 6.97 17.06
CA LYS A 91 26.54 6.73 18.01
C LYS A 91 26.25 5.85 19.23
#